data_AF-A0A212D5B5-F1
#
_entry.id   AF-A0A212D5B5-F1
#
_cell.length_a   1.000
_cell.length_b   1.000
_cell.length_c   1.000
_cell.angle_alpha   90.00
_cell.angle_beta   90.00
_cell.angle_gamma   90.00
#
_symmetry.space_group_name_H-M   'P 1'
#
loop_
_entity.id
_entity.type
_entity.pdbx_description
1 polymer ?
#
loop_
_entity_poly.entity_id
_entity_poly.type
_entity_poly.pdbx_seq_one_letter_code
_entity_poly.pdbx_strand_id
1 'polypeptide(L)'
;CKEEGEILIYHGPTLARHKADCPVSPLSVHLEGRCGGRTFDCRDVGFIVGEGEDHDIPIGIDKALEKMQREEQCILYLGPRYGFGEAGKPKFGIEPNAELIYEVTLKSFEKAKESWEMDTKEKLEQAAIVKEKGTVYFKGGKYMQAVIQYGKIVSWLEMEYGLSEKESKASESFLLAAFLNLAMCYLKLREYTKAVECCDKALGLDSANEKGLYRRGEAQLLMNEFESAKGDFEKVLEVNPQNKAARLQISMCQKKAKEHNERDRRIYANMFKKFAEQDAKAQEDTLEATRREKDFRAHQGSFGSRGRARQEEASKAVSKKTLEGVTNEKEIGSPSMDEQKAEGHV
;
A
#
# COMPACT_ATOMS: atom_id res chain seq x y z
N CYS A 1 12.64 -21.42 -5.25
CA CYS A 1 12.63 -19.99 -4.92
C CYS A 1 11.25 -19.43 -5.24
N LYS A 2 10.47 -19.05 -4.23
CA LYS A 2 9.34 -18.14 -4.44
C LYS A 2 9.88 -16.75 -4.11
N GLU A 3 9.94 -15.87 -5.11
CA GLU A 3 10.15 -14.43 -4.89
C GLU A 3 8.82 -13.86 -4.39
N GLU A 4 8.68 -13.71 -3.08
CA GLU A 4 7.62 -12.86 -2.52
C GLU A 4 8.32 -11.71 -1.82
N GLY A 5 8.45 -10.59 -2.54
CA GLY A 5 8.94 -9.29 -2.07
C GLY A 5 9.83 -9.29 -0.83
N GLU A 6 11.14 -9.14 -1.01
CA GLU A 6 12.16 -8.96 0.04
C GLU A 6 12.38 -10.11 1.05
N ILE A 7 11.61 -11.21 0.98
CA ILE A 7 11.94 -12.46 1.67
C ILE A 7 12.23 -13.55 0.63
N LEU A 8 13.45 -14.06 0.62
CA LEU A 8 13.80 -15.25 -0.15
C LEU A 8 13.86 -16.46 0.77
N ILE A 9 13.05 -17.48 0.46
CA ILE A 9 12.99 -18.75 1.21
C ILE A 9 13.62 -19.86 0.37
N TYR A 10 14.63 -20.50 0.93
CA TYR A 10 15.27 -21.70 0.38
C TYR A 10 14.96 -22.89 1.27
N HIS A 11 14.17 -23.83 0.76
CA HIS A 11 13.83 -25.06 1.46
C HIS A 11 14.92 -26.12 1.25
N GLY A 12 15.28 -26.84 2.31
CA GLY A 12 16.11 -28.04 2.23
C GLY A 12 15.41 -29.19 1.49
N PRO A 13 16.15 -30.27 1.14
CA PRO A 13 15.61 -31.39 0.38
C PRO A 13 14.85 -32.38 1.27
N THR A 14 13.53 -32.18 1.48
CA THR A 14 12.68 -33.27 2.02
C THR A 14 11.18 -33.21 1.65
N LEU A 15 10.71 -34.41 1.25
CA LEU A 15 9.40 -35.06 1.16
C LEU A 15 8.05 -34.28 1.15
N ALA A 16 7.25 -34.61 0.12
CA ALA A 16 5.78 -34.57 0.00
C ALA A 16 5.03 -33.34 0.56
N ARG A 17 4.55 -32.52 -0.36
CA ARG A 17 3.70 -31.33 -0.11
C ARG A 17 2.34 -31.73 0.50
N HIS A 18 2.24 -31.72 1.82
CA HIS A 18 0.96 -31.53 2.51
C HIS A 18 0.74 -30.04 2.84
N LYS A 19 -0.53 -29.66 3.00
CA LYS A 19 -1.00 -28.26 3.17
C LYS A 19 -0.36 -27.67 4.43
N ALA A 20 0.08 -26.41 4.37
CA ALA A 20 0.61 -25.70 5.52
C ALA A 20 -0.49 -25.53 6.57
N ASP A 21 -0.34 -26.20 7.71
CA ASP A 21 -1.19 -26.03 8.89
C ASP A 21 -0.50 -25.03 9.81
N CYS A 22 -1.02 -23.80 9.86
CA CYS A 22 -0.44 -22.68 10.60
C CYS A 22 -0.53 -22.90 12.13
N PRO A 23 0.54 -22.67 12.92
CA PRO A 23 0.46 -22.65 14.37
C PRO A 23 0.27 -21.24 14.93
N VAL A 24 -0.84 -21.03 15.64
CA VAL A 24 -0.99 -19.95 16.64
C VAL A 24 -0.95 -20.56 18.05
N SER A 25 0.16 -21.21 18.39
CA SER A 25 0.46 -21.77 19.71
C SER A 25 1.97 -21.89 19.86
N PRO A 26 2.53 -22.12 21.07
CA PRO A 26 3.97 -22.07 21.25
C PRO A 26 4.66 -23.06 20.31
N LEU A 27 5.49 -22.54 19.42
CA LEU A 27 6.36 -23.34 18.57
C LEU A 27 7.74 -23.45 19.22
N SER A 28 8.53 -24.42 18.77
CA SER A 28 9.93 -24.61 19.12
C SER A 28 10.74 -24.58 17.85
N VAL A 29 11.64 -23.60 17.73
CA VAL A 29 12.50 -23.41 16.56
C VAL A 29 13.97 -23.32 16.98
N HIS A 30 14.84 -23.82 16.12
CA HIS A 30 16.24 -23.45 16.12
C HIS A 30 16.41 -22.24 15.20
N LEU A 31 17.08 -21.20 15.67
CA LEU A 31 17.38 -20.00 14.89
C LEU A 31 18.88 -19.74 14.91
N GLU A 32 19.46 -19.55 13.73
CA GLU A 32 20.80 -18.98 13.56
C GLU A 32 20.71 -17.72 12.70
N GLY A 33 21.01 -16.56 13.28
CA GLY A 33 20.99 -15.26 12.63
C GLY A 33 22.39 -14.77 12.27
N ARG A 34 22.58 -14.36 11.01
CA ARG A 34 23.82 -13.80 10.47
C ARG A 34 23.58 -12.43 9.85
N CYS A 35 24.52 -11.51 10.06
CA CYS A 35 24.52 -10.16 9.49
C CYS A 35 25.93 -9.86 8.94
N GLY A 36 26.06 -9.59 7.64
CA GLY A 36 27.37 -9.36 7.02
C GLY A 36 28.37 -10.52 7.21
N GLY A 37 27.87 -11.76 7.25
CA GLY A 37 28.69 -12.97 7.49
C GLY A 37 29.01 -13.26 8.96
N ARG A 38 28.69 -12.36 9.90
CA ARG A 38 28.86 -12.57 11.35
C ARG A 38 27.59 -13.19 11.95
N THR A 39 27.73 -14.34 12.61
CA THR A 39 26.66 -14.90 13.44
C THR A 39 26.46 -14.04 14.69
N PHE A 40 25.21 -13.62 14.95
CA PHE A 40 24.85 -12.78 16.10
C PHE A 40 23.81 -13.41 17.03
N ASP A 41 23.07 -14.40 16.54
CA ASP A 41 22.11 -15.18 17.33
C ASP A 41 22.20 -16.66 16.90
N CYS A 42 22.17 -17.58 17.86
CA CYS A 42 22.20 -19.03 17.62
C CYS A 42 21.63 -19.72 18.86
N ARG A 43 20.36 -20.11 18.80
CA ARG A 43 19.66 -20.71 19.96
C ARG A 43 18.42 -21.47 19.55
N ASP A 44 18.01 -22.36 20.45
CA ASP A 44 16.65 -22.87 20.48
C ASP A 44 15.75 -21.91 21.24
N VAL A 45 14.62 -21.54 20.64
CA VAL A 45 13.65 -20.63 21.26
C VAL A 45 12.24 -21.12 20.98
N GLY A 46 11.40 -21.03 22.02
CA GLY A 46 9.98 -21.23 21.87
C GLY A 46 9.21 -19.93 22.07
N PHE A 47 8.32 -19.62 21.14
CA PHE A 47 7.50 -18.41 21.16
C PHE A 47 6.21 -18.58 20.36
N ILE A 48 5.32 -17.59 20.41
CA ILE A 48 4.05 -17.58 19.66
C ILE A 48 4.25 -16.78 18.38
N VAL A 49 3.83 -17.31 17.23
CA VAL A 49 3.88 -16.59 15.95
C VAL A 49 3.13 -15.24 16.06
N GLY A 50 3.80 -14.17 15.64
CA GLY A 50 3.34 -12.79 15.80
C GLY A 50 3.82 -12.09 17.08
N GLU A 51 4.51 -12.82 17.96
CA GLU A 51 5.12 -12.34 19.22
C GLU A 51 6.64 -12.58 19.23
N GLY A 52 7.27 -12.80 18.08
CA GLY A 52 8.73 -12.99 17.95
C GLY A 52 9.54 -11.80 18.48
N GLU A 53 9.00 -10.60 18.38
CA GLU A 53 9.63 -9.36 18.85
C GLU A 53 9.94 -9.37 20.36
N ASP A 54 9.19 -10.12 21.18
CA ASP A 54 9.46 -10.26 22.62
C ASP A 54 10.71 -11.11 22.90
N HIS A 55 11.13 -11.88 21.90
CA HIS A 55 12.29 -12.76 21.95
C HIS A 55 13.46 -12.21 21.14
N ASP A 56 13.41 -10.93 20.74
CA ASP A 56 14.36 -10.27 19.84
C ASP A 56 14.42 -10.89 18.43
N ILE A 57 13.31 -11.45 17.95
CA ILE A 57 13.19 -12.08 16.63
C ILE A 57 12.51 -11.10 15.66
N PRO A 58 13.06 -10.88 14.45
CA PRO A 58 12.48 -9.96 13.48
C PRO A 58 11.23 -10.55 12.81
N ILE A 59 10.30 -9.68 12.41
CA ILE A 59 8.95 -10.05 11.91
C ILE A 59 8.96 -10.95 10.67
N GLY A 60 10.04 -10.91 9.88
CA GLY A 60 10.21 -11.80 8.73
C GLY A 60 10.22 -13.28 9.12
N ILE A 61 10.69 -13.61 10.32
CA ILE A 61 10.70 -14.98 10.84
C ILE A 61 9.28 -15.43 11.16
N ASP A 62 8.49 -14.62 11.85
CA ASP A 62 7.07 -14.92 12.11
C ASP A 62 6.32 -15.22 10.79
N LYS A 63 6.50 -14.36 9.78
CA LYS A 63 5.88 -14.53 8.46
C LYS A 63 6.35 -15.76 7.68
N ALA A 64 7.62 -16.16 7.87
CA ALA A 64 8.13 -17.37 7.26
C ALA A 64 7.58 -18.61 7.96
N LEU A 65 7.50 -18.60 9.29
CA LEU A 65 7.00 -19.71 10.10
C LEU A 65 5.53 -20.04 9.80
N GLU A 66 4.70 -19.06 9.43
CA GLU A 66 3.33 -19.29 8.93
C GLU A 66 3.27 -20.22 7.70
N LYS A 67 4.38 -20.36 6.96
CA LYS A 67 4.49 -21.13 5.73
C LYS A 67 5.36 -22.39 5.86
N MET A 68 5.98 -22.61 7.02
CA MET A 68 6.87 -23.75 7.27
C MET A 68 6.11 -24.98 7.78
N GLN A 69 6.70 -26.15 7.59
CA GLN A 69 6.21 -27.44 8.08
C GLN A 69 7.04 -27.94 9.27
N ARG A 70 6.47 -28.87 10.03
CA ARG A 70 7.19 -29.52 11.13
C ARG A 70 8.43 -30.23 10.60
N GLU A 71 9.54 -30.10 11.32
CA GLU A 71 10.89 -30.59 10.96
C GLU A 71 11.51 -29.93 9.71
N GLU A 72 10.88 -28.89 9.18
CA GLU A 72 11.41 -28.17 8.02
C GLU A 72 12.59 -27.28 8.42
N GLN A 73 13.62 -27.28 7.56
CA GLN A 73 14.77 -26.40 7.64
C GLN A 73 14.82 -25.50 6.40
N CYS A 74 14.94 -24.19 6.61
CA CYS A 74 15.04 -23.23 5.54
C CYS A 74 16.04 -22.12 5.85
N ILE A 75 16.55 -21.49 4.78
CA ILE A 75 17.34 -20.27 4.86
C ILE A 75 16.46 -19.11 4.38
N LEU A 76 16.40 -18.07 5.20
CA LEU A 76 15.63 -16.85 4.99
C LEU A 76 16.57 -15.67 4.80
N TYR A 77 16.39 -14.94 3.69
CA TYR A 77 17.03 -13.66 3.47
C TYR A 77 16.02 -12.57 3.77
N LEU A 78 16.29 -11.76 4.79
CA LEU A 78 15.39 -10.72 5.28
C LEU A 78 15.91 -9.36 4.86
N GLY A 79 15.17 -8.69 3.97
CA GLY A 79 15.39 -7.28 3.68
C GLY A 79 15.02 -6.37 4.88
N PRO A 80 15.35 -5.07 4.81
CA PRO A 80 15.17 -4.12 5.91
C PRO A 80 13.75 -4.09 6.51
N ARG A 81 12.72 -4.24 5.68
CA ARG A 81 11.31 -4.22 6.10
C ARG A 81 10.91 -5.44 6.95
N TYR A 82 11.63 -6.54 6.78
CA TYR A 82 11.36 -7.81 7.45
C TYR A 82 12.42 -8.17 8.51
N GLY A 83 13.53 -7.44 8.54
CA GLY A 83 14.54 -7.47 9.59
C GLY A 83 14.19 -6.58 10.78
N PHE A 84 15.20 -5.92 11.36
CA PHE A 84 15.02 -5.00 12.50
C PHE A 84 14.69 -3.55 12.10
N GLY A 85 14.55 -3.27 10.80
CA GLY A 85 14.12 -1.97 10.27
C GLY A 85 15.02 -0.79 10.65
N GLU A 86 14.44 0.42 10.63
CA GLU A 86 15.16 1.68 10.86
C GLU A 86 15.77 1.80 12.27
N ALA A 87 15.30 1.03 13.23
CA ALA A 87 15.86 1.04 14.59
C ALA A 87 17.14 0.19 14.70
N GLY A 88 17.32 -0.79 13.81
CA GLY A 88 18.34 -1.82 13.98
C GLY A 88 18.15 -2.61 15.28
N LYS A 89 19.21 -3.27 15.75
CA LYS A 89 19.20 -3.99 17.04
C LYS A 89 20.54 -3.81 17.77
N PRO A 90 20.67 -2.78 18.63
CA PRO A 90 21.92 -2.47 19.32
C PRO A 90 22.47 -3.62 20.15
N LYS A 91 21.59 -4.41 20.78
CA LYS A 91 21.94 -5.62 21.55
C LYS A 91 22.80 -6.61 20.75
N PHE A 92 22.56 -6.72 19.44
CA PHE A 92 23.30 -7.61 18.54
C PHE A 92 24.35 -6.88 17.69
N GLY A 93 24.52 -5.57 17.89
CA GLY A 93 25.36 -4.73 17.05
C GLY A 93 24.88 -4.69 15.60
N ILE A 94 23.56 -4.64 15.38
CA ILE A 94 22.94 -4.57 14.06
C ILE A 94 22.53 -3.12 13.78
N GLU A 95 23.01 -2.59 12.67
CA GLU A 95 22.74 -1.23 12.22
C GLU A 95 21.30 -1.07 11.68
N PRO A 96 20.77 0.17 11.64
CA PRO A 96 19.53 0.49 10.95
C PRO A 96 19.48 -0.07 9.52
N ASN A 97 18.36 -0.67 9.16
CA ASN A 97 18.08 -1.19 7.81
C ASN A 97 19.10 -2.23 7.31
N ALA A 98 19.75 -2.97 8.21
CA ALA A 98 20.64 -4.07 7.83
C ALA A 98 19.87 -5.26 7.25
N GLU A 99 20.46 -5.91 6.25
CA GLU A 99 19.99 -7.19 5.71
C GLU A 99 20.46 -8.36 6.58
N LEU A 100 19.57 -9.31 6.83
CA LEU A 100 19.83 -10.44 7.71
C LEU A 100 19.64 -11.76 6.97
N ILE A 101 20.45 -12.76 7.32
CA ILE A 101 20.30 -14.13 6.85
C ILE A 101 19.99 -14.97 8.07
N TYR A 102 18.89 -15.71 8.04
CA TYR A 102 18.52 -16.65 9.09
C TYR A 102 18.47 -18.07 8.56
N GLU A 103 19.07 -18.99 9.30
CA GLU A 103 18.80 -20.41 9.17
C GLU A 103 17.80 -20.80 10.25
N VAL A 104 16.65 -21.33 9.83
CA VAL A 104 15.52 -21.64 10.70
C VAL A 104 15.19 -23.12 10.58
N THR A 105 15.10 -23.80 11.71
CA THR A 105 14.59 -25.17 11.80
C THR A 105 13.36 -25.21 12.69
N LEU A 106 12.20 -25.53 12.12
CA LEU A 106 10.95 -25.67 12.86
C LEU A 106 10.89 -27.07 13.48
N LYS A 107 11.19 -27.21 14.78
CA LYS A 107 11.26 -28.52 15.45
C LYS A 107 9.86 -29.08 15.70
N SER A 108 9.02 -28.30 16.36
CA SER A 108 7.67 -28.70 16.73
C SER A 108 6.79 -27.48 16.92
N PHE A 109 5.49 -27.65 16.77
CA PHE A 109 4.51 -26.64 17.13
C PHE A 109 3.24 -27.30 17.64
N GLU A 110 2.54 -26.60 18.53
CA GLU A 110 1.15 -26.90 18.85
C GLU A 110 0.24 -26.09 17.94
N LYS A 111 -0.90 -26.65 17.54
CA LYS A 111 -1.87 -25.92 16.72
C LYS A 111 -2.70 -25.03 17.65
N ALA A 112 -2.90 -23.78 17.23
CA ALA A 112 -3.86 -22.91 17.89
C ALA A 112 -5.25 -23.50 17.86
N LYS A 113 -6.09 -23.06 18.80
CA LYS A 113 -7.52 -23.04 18.51
C LYS A 113 -7.79 -22.05 17.38
N GLU A 114 -8.35 -22.55 16.30
CA GLU A 114 -8.89 -21.76 15.21
C GLU A 114 -10.13 -21.00 15.69
N SER A 115 -10.54 -19.96 14.96
CA SER A 115 -11.73 -19.17 15.35
C SER A 115 -12.97 -20.04 15.57
N TRP A 116 -13.19 -21.07 14.74
CA TRP A 116 -14.33 -21.98 14.87
C TRP A 116 -14.20 -23.01 16.01
N GLU A 117 -13.01 -23.17 16.61
CA GLU A 117 -12.78 -24.08 17.74
C GLU A 117 -13.00 -23.41 19.10
N MET A 118 -13.12 -22.08 19.11
CA MET A 118 -13.42 -21.29 20.31
C MET A 118 -14.92 -20.97 20.38
N ASP A 119 -15.49 -21.13 21.57
CA ASP A 119 -16.82 -20.60 21.84
C ASP A 119 -16.79 -19.07 21.99
N THR A 120 -17.96 -18.43 21.95
CA THR A 120 -18.10 -16.98 22.07
C THR A 120 -17.47 -16.42 23.33
N LYS A 121 -17.60 -17.13 24.46
CA LYS A 121 -17.09 -16.66 25.75
C LYS A 121 -15.56 -16.67 25.72
N GLU A 122 -14.95 -17.74 25.23
CA GLU A 122 -13.51 -17.88 25.04
C GLU A 122 -12.99 -16.79 24.09
N LYS A 123 -13.67 -16.53 22.96
CA LYS A 123 -13.31 -15.43 22.04
C LYS A 123 -13.29 -14.07 22.73
N LEU A 124 -14.31 -13.76 23.53
CA LEU A 124 -14.39 -12.49 24.25
C LEU A 124 -13.31 -12.35 25.33
N GLU A 125 -13.00 -13.43 26.05
CA GLU A 125 -11.90 -13.48 27.03
C GLU A 125 -10.54 -13.27 26.35
N GLN A 126 -10.29 -13.97 25.23
CA GLN A 126 -9.06 -13.81 24.44
C GLN A 126 -8.95 -12.41 23.82
N ALA A 127 -10.05 -11.84 23.34
CA ALA A 127 -10.09 -10.48 22.78
C ALA A 127 -9.61 -9.45 23.81
N ALA A 128 -9.98 -9.60 25.08
CA ALA A 128 -9.50 -8.71 26.15
C ALA A 128 -7.97 -8.79 26.34
N ILE A 129 -7.42 -10.01 26.35
CA ILE A 129 -5.98 -10.27 26.54
C ILE A 129 -5.17 -9.66 25.39
N VAL A 130 -5.53 -9.96 24.14
CA VAL A 130 -4.78 -9.45 22.98
C VAL A 130 -4.94 -7.94 22.80
N LYS A 131 -6.08 -7.36 23.21
CA LYS A 131 -6.25 -5.88 23.23
C LYS A 131 -5.25 -5.20 24.16
N GLU A 132 -5.04 -5.76 25.35
CA GLU A 132 -4.08 -5.20 26.32
C GLU A 132 -2.64 -5.38 25.80
N LYS A 133 -2.29 -6.57 25.28
CA LYS A 133 -0.99 -6.79 24.63
C LYS A 133 -0.75 -5.80 23.48
N GLY A 134 -1.72 -5.61 22.59
CA GLY A 134 -1.66 -4.62 21.51
C GLY A 134 -1.45 -3.20 22.02
N THR A 135 -2.05 -2.86 23.17
CA THR A 135 -1.88 -1.55 23.82
C THR A 135 -0.45 -1.38 24.35
N VAL A 136 0.13 -2.43 24.93
CA VAL A 136 1.52 -2.44 25.37
C VAL A 136 2.47 -2.23 24.19
N TYR A 137 2.31 -2.98 23.09
CA TYR A 137 3.12 -2.79 21.90
C TYR A 137 2.99 -1.40 21.31
N PHE A 138 1.76 -0.87 21.24
CA PHE A 138 1.51 0.48 20.72
C PHE A 138 2.24 1.55 21.55
N LYS A 139 2.15 1.47 22.89
CA LYS A 139 2.87 2.39 23.79
C LYS A 139 4.39 2.25 23.67
N GLY A 140 4.87 1.04 23.39
CA GLY A 140 6.28 0.76 23.10
C GLY A 140 6.76 1.19 21.71
N GLY A 141 5.90 1.80 20.87
CA GLY A 141 6.24 2.18 19.49
C GLY A 141 6.32 1.01 18.51
N LYS A 142 5.96 -0.20 18.95
CA LYS A 142 5.98 -1.45 18.17
C LYS A 142 4.68 -1.59 17.40
N TYR A 143 4.44 -0.70 16.43
CA TYR A 143 3.14 -0.58 15.77
C TYR A 143 2.76 -1.80 14.92
N MET A 144 3.74 -2.47 14.28
CA MET A 144 3.46 -3.69 13.50
C MET A 144 2.95 -4.82 14.41
N GLN A 145 3.56 -5.01 15.57
CA GLN A 145 3.14 -6.00 16.56
C GLN A 145 1.77 -5.65 17.14
N ALA A 146 1.50 -4.36 17.37
CA ALA A 146 0.19 -3.89 17.79
C ALA A 146 -0.90 -4.23 16.74
N VAL A 147 -0.62 -4.05 15.45
CA VAL A 147 -1.53 -4.43 14.35
C VAL A 147 -1.88 -5.92 14.40
N ILE A 148 -0.88 -6.79 14.61
CA ILE A 148 -1.10 -8.24 14.69
C ILE A 148 -2.06 -8.57 15.83
N GLN A 149 -1.86 -7.98 17.02
CA GLN A 149 -2.70 -8.28 18.18
C GLN A 149 -4.14 -7.78 18.02
N TYR A 150 -4.34 -6.55 17.50
CA TYR A 150 -5.69 -6.06 17.24
C TYR A 150 -6.37 -6.80 16.07
N GLY A 151 -5.60 -7.25 15.08
CA GLY A 151 -6.10 -8.06 13.97
C GLY A 151 -6.69 -9.40 14.40
N LYS A 152 -6.15 -10.02 15.45
CA LYS A 152 -6.73 -11.24 16.06
C LYS A 152 -8.18 -11.02 16.52
N ILE A 153 -8.45 -9.87 17.16
CA ILE A 153 -9.81 -9.50 17.62
C ILE A 153 -10.78 -9.46 16.45
N VAL A 154 -10.39 -8.77 15.37
CA VAL A 154 -11.21 -8.66 14.16
C VAL A 154 -11.47 -10.04 13.56
N SER A 155 -10.42 -10.86 13.42
CA SER A 155 -10.53 -12.21 12.89
C SER A 155 -11.47 -13.13 13.68
N TRP A 156 -11.56 -12.95 15.00
CA TRP A 156 -12.40 -13.78 15.86
C TRP A 156 -13.85 -13.33 15.94
N LEU A 157 -14.11 -12.02 15.79
CA LEU A 157 -15.40 -11.44 16.14
C LEU A 157 -16.19 -10.86 14.95
N GLU A 158 -15.54 -10.48 13.84
CA GLU A 158 -16.22 -9.74 12.75
C GLU A 158 -17.33 -10.55 12.07
N MET A 159 -17.16 -11.88 11.96
CA MET A 159 -18.09 -12.76 11.25
C MET A 159 -19.01 -13.56 12.19
N GLU A 160 -18.99 -13.28 13.49
CA GLU A 160 -19.83 -13.99 14.46
C GLU A 160 -21.27 -13.46 14.41
N TYR A 161 -22.23 -14.38 14.35
CA TYR A 161 -23.66 -14.07 14.31
C TYR A 161 -24.45 -14.97 15.26
N GLY A 162 -25.70 -14.62 15.56
CA GLY A 162 -26.55 -15.40 16.47
C GLY A 162 -26.15 -15.31 17.95
N LEU A 163 -25.41 -14.26 18.31
CA LEU A 163 -24.98 -13.96 19.67
C LEU A 163 -26.17 -13.51 20.54
N SER A 164 -26.09 -13.74 21.85
CA SER A 164 -27.03 -13.08 22.77
C SER A 164 -26.82 -11.56 22.73
N GLU A 165 -27.84 -10.78 23.09
CA GLU A 165 -27.75 -9.30 23.08
C GLU A 165 -26.55 -8.77 23.89
N LYS A 166 -26.24 -9.40 25.03
CA LYS A 166 -25.09 -9.04 25.87
C LYS A 166 -23.76 -9.34 25.19
N GLU A 167 -23.65 -10.49 24.54
CA GLU A 167 -22.45 -10.90 23.82
C GLU A 167 -22.24 -10.08 22.54
N SER A 168 -23.32 -9.80 21.80
CA SER A 168 -23.28 -8.92 20.62
C SER A 168 -22.73 -7.54 20.98
N LYS A 169 -23.27 -6.93 22.05
CA LYS A 169 -22.79 -5.63 22.53
C LYS A 169 -21.34 -5.66 22.99
N ALA A 170 -20.91 -6.74 23.66
CA ALA A 170 -19.52 -6.92 24.05
C ALA A 170 -18.60 -7.07 22.82
N SER A 171 -19.01 -7.88 21.85
CA SER A 171 -18.31 -8.12 20.59
C SER A 171 -18.13 -6.83 19.79
N GLU A 172 -19.21 -6.08 19.58
CA GLU A 172 -19.20 -4.78 18.90
C GLU A 172 -18.29 -3.77 19.61
N SER A 173 -18.29 -3.77 20.95
CA SER A 173 -17.39 -2.92 21.73
C SER A 173 -15.91 -3.26 21.50
N PHE A 174 -15.57 -4.55 21.43
CA PHE A 174 -14.21 -5.00 21.12
C PHE A 174 -13.82 -4.69 19.67
N LEU A 175 -14.72 -4.94 18.71
CA LEU A 175 -14.49 -4.63 17.29
C LEU A 175 -14.27 -3.14 17.07
N LEU A 176 -15.13 -2.29 17.65
CA LEU A 176 -14.97 -0.82 17.58
C LEU A 176 -13.61 -0.39 18.13
N ALA A 177 -13.22 -0.90 19.31
CA ALA A 177 -11.92 -0.59 19.89
C ALA A 177 -10.76 -1.09 19.01
N ALA A 178 -10.86 -2.29 18.45
CA ALA A 178 -9.85 -2.90 17.58
C ALA A 178 -9.66 -2.08 16.30
N PHE A 179 -10.74 -1.76 15.58
CA PHE A 179 -10.68 -0.94 14.37
C PHE A 179 -10.12 0.46 14.62
N LEU A 180 -10.54 1.12 15.70
CA LEU A 180 -9.99 2.42 16.08
C LEU A 180 -8.48 2.32 16.34
N ASN A 181 -8.04 1.31 17.11
CA ASN A 181 -6.64 1.13 17.43
C ASN A 181 -5.80 0.73 16.21
N LEU A 182 -6.33 -0.10 15.32
CA LEU A 182 -5.71 -0.41 14.02
C LEU A 182 -5.53 0.84 13.17
N ALA A 183 -6.56 1.67 13.05
CA ALA A 183 -6.45 2.94 12.32
C ALA A 183 -5.32 3.83 12.88
N MET A 184 -5.18 3.90 14.20
CA MET A 184 -4.08 4.62 14.84
C MET A 184 -2.71 4.00 14.53
N CYS A 185 -2.60 2.67 14.52
CA CYS A 185 -1.36 1.99 14.17
C CYS A 185 -0.98 2.26 12.70
N TYR A 186 -1.93 2.16 11.78
CA TYR A 186 -1.71 2.41 10.36
C TYR A 186 -1.35 3.88 10.06
N LEU A 187 -1.93 4.84 10.79
CA LEU A 187 -1.48 6.24 10.76
C LEU A 187 0.01 6.38 11.14
N LYS A 188 0.45 5.68 12.20
CA LYS A 188 1.86 5.69 12.62
C LYS A 188 2.79 4.98 11.64
N LEU A 189 2.30 3.92 10.99
CA LEU A 189 3.00 3.17 9.94
C LEU A 189 2.97 3.86 8.57
N ARG A 190 2.27 4.99 8.44
CA ARG A 190 2.05 5.73 7.18
C ARG A 190 1.29 4.93 6.11
N GLU A 191 0.53 3.92 6.51
CA GLU A 191 -0.34 3.14 5.63
C GLU A 191 -1.76 3.74 5.62
N TYR A 192 -1.88 4.95 5.04
CA TYR A 192 -3.07 5.79 5.21
C TYR A 192 -4.36 5.16 4.64
N THR A 193 -4.29 4.42 3.54
CA THR A 193 -5.46 3.73 2.95
C THR A 193 -6.05 2.72 3.92
N LYS A 194 -5.22 1.88 4.55
CA LYS A 194 -5.68 0.92 5.56
C LYS A 194 -6.22 1.62 6.81
N ALA A 195 -5.67 2.79 7.16
CA ALA A 195 -6.19 3.59 8.26
C ALA A 195 -7.62 4.07 7.96
N VAL A 196 -7.91 4.51 6.73
CA VAL A 196 -9.26 4.89 6.29
C VAL A 196 -10.20 3.69 6.33
N GLU A 197 -9.81 2.54 5.78
CA GLU A 197 -10.63 1.31 5.81
C GLU A 197 -11.02 0.90 7.24
N CYS A 198 -10.05 0.96 8.17
CA CYS A 198 -10.32 0.68 9.58
C CYS A 198 -11.27 1.73 10.20
N CYS A 199 -11.15 3.00 9.84
CA CYS A 199 -12.07 4.03 10.31
C CYS A 199 -13.48 3.83 9.74
N ASP A 200 -13.61 3.44 8.47
CA ASP A 200 -14.91 3.16 7.86
C ASP A 200 -15.61 1.98 8.56
N LYS A 201 -14.86 0.91 8.88
CA LYS A 201 -15.37 -0.20 9.68
C LYS A 201 -15.79 0.24 11.08
N ALA A 202 -14.99 1.07 11.75
CA ALA A 202 -15.34 1.64 13.05
C ALA A 202 -16.60 2.51 13.00
N LEU A 203 -16.75 3.35 11.97
CA LEU A 203 -17.90 4.23 11.78
C LEU A 203 -19.15 3.49 11.30
N GLY A 204 -18.98 2.30 10.71
CA GLY A 204 -20.09 1.37 10.47
C GLY A 204 -20.71 0.81 11.77
N LEU A 205 -19.90 0.69 12.84
CA LEU A 205 -20.36 0.28 14.17
C LEU A 205 -20.87 1.46 15.01
N ASP A 206 -20.17 2.60 14.94
CA ASP A 206 -20.52 3.84 15.65
C ASP A 206 -20.28 5.05 14.74
N SER A 207 -21.34 5.49 14.05
CA SER A 207 -21.27 6.56 13.05
C SER A 207 -20.92 7.94 13.62
N ALA A 208 -21.09 8.13 14.93
CA ALA A 208 -20.78 9.36 15.64
C ALA A 208 -19.45 9.27 16.41
N ASN A 209 -18.62 8.26 16.15
CA ASN A 209 -17.39 8.07 16.89
C ASN A 209 -16.38 9.21 16.62
N GLU A 210 -16.16 10.07 17.61
CA GLU A 210 -15.26 11.22 17.49
C GLU A 210 -13.85 10.82 17.05
N LYS A 211 -13.30 9.72 17.60
CA LYS A 211 -11.95 9.24 17.27
C LYS A 211 -11.89 8.66 15.85
N GLY A 212 -12.93 7.94 15.43
CA GLY A 212 -13.04 7.38 14.09
C GLY A 212 -13.06 8.46 13.02
N LEU A 213 -13.94 9.45 13.18
CA LEU A 213 -14.04 10.60 12.27
C LEU A 213 -12.72 11.38 12.22
N TYR A 214 -12.13 11.68 13.40
CA TYR A 214 -10.88 12.44 13.45
C TYR A 214 -9.72 11.71 12.77
N ARG A 215 -9.56 10.41 13.02
CA ARG A 215 -8.48 9.59 12.44
C ARG A 215 -8.66 9.40 10.93
N ARG A 216 -9.90 9.25 10.45
CA ARG A 216 -10.18 9.18 9.01
C ARG A 216 -9.80 10.48 8.31
N GLY A 217 -10.22 11.62 8.87
CA GLY A 217 -9.83 12.93 8.37
C GLY A 217 -8.31 13.16 8.38
N GLU A 218 -7.60 12.69 9.42
CA GLU A 218 -6.14 12.74 9.47
C GLU A 218 -5.48 11.92 8.35
N ALA A 219 -5.96 10.70 8.11
CA ALA A 219 -5.46 9.83 7.05
C ALA A 219 -5.73 10.43 5.65
N GLN A 220 -6.94 10.91 5.40
CA GLN A 220 -7.32 11.56 4.13
C GLN A 220 -6.50 12.83 3.88
N LEU A 221 -6.27 13.65 4.90
CA LEU A 221 -5.43 14.84 4.81
C LEU A 221 -3.98 14.49 4.41
N LEU A 222 -3.46 13.36 4.91
CA LEU A 222 -2.13 12.86 4.55
C LEU A 222 -2.07 12.26 3.13
N MET A 223 -3.21 11.82 2.60
CA MET A 223 -3.37 11.40 1.20
C MET A 223 -3.69 12.54 0.22
N ASN A 224 -3.72 13.79 0.71
CA ASN A 224 -4.11 15.00 -0.05
C ASN A 224 -5.59 15.06 -0.47
N GLU A 225 -6.46 14.30 0.18
CA GLU A 225 -7.91 14.34 -0.02
C GLU A 225 -8.54 15.44 0.85
N PHE A 226 -8.24 16.71 0.53
CA PHE A 226 -8.50 17.83 1.44
C PHE A 226 -9.97 18.10 1.74
N GLU A 227 -10.86 17.98 0.75
CA GLU A 227 -12.29 18.21 0.94
C GLU A 227 -12.94 17.10 1.76
N SER A 228 -12.59 15.84 1.48
CA SER A 228 -13.04 14.68 2.28
C SER A 228 -12.59 14.83 3.74
N ALA A 229 -11.31 15.13 3.95
CA ALA A 229 -10.73 15.31 5.28
C ALA A 229 -11.41 16.45 6.05
N LYS A 230 -11.66 17.58 5.38
CA LYS A 230 -12.38 18.70 5.97
C LYS A 230 -13.79 18.30 6.41
N GLY A 231 -14.53 17.57 5.58
CA GLY A 231 -15.87 17.09 5.93
C GLY A 231 -15.86 16.17 7.17
N ASP A 232 -14.84 15.34 7.32
CA ASP A 232 -14.68 14.52 8.52
C ASP A 232 -14.39 15.35 9.77
N PHE A 233 -13.52 16.36 9.70
CA PHE A 233 -13.27 17.25 10.83
C PHE A 233 -14.46 18.15 11.17
N GLU A 234 -15.28 18.52 10.19
CA GLU A 234 -16.55 19.23 10.43
C GLU A 234 -17.52 18.34 11.21
N LYS A 235 -17.68 17.05 10.82
CA LYS A 235 -18.47 16.08 11.59
C LYS A 235 -17.93 15.86 13.00
N VAL A 236 -16.61 15.89 13.20
CA VAL A 236 -16.02 15.87 14.56
C VAL A 236 -16.53 17.05 15.39
N LEU A 237 -16.67 18.24 14.81
CA LEU A 237 -17.19 19.42 15.51
C LEU A 237 -18.71 19.39 15.72
N GLU A 238 -19.45 18.67 14.89
CA GLU A 238 -20.88 18.39 15.14
C GLU A 238 -21.05 17.50 16.38
N VAL A 239 -20.20 16.48 16.55
CA VAL A 239 -20.20 15.58 17.72
C VAL A 239 -19.64 16.27 18.96
N ASN A 240 -18.48 16.91 18.83
CA ASN A 240 -17.79 17.61 19.91
C ASN A 240 -17.36 19.01 19.45
N PRO A 241 -18.22 20.03 19.65
CA PRO A 241 -17.91 21.40 19.26
C PRO A 241 -16.66 21.98 19.89
N GLN A 242 -16.18 21.45 21.03
CA GLN A 242 -15.02 21.96 21.75
C GLN A 242 -13.69 21.35 21.30
N ASN A 243 -13.71 20.45 20.31
CA ASN A 243 -12.49 19.83 19.79
C ASN A 243 -11.63 20.86 19.02
N LYS A 244 -10.67 21.48 19.73
CA LYS A 244 -9.74 22.46 19.16
C LYS A 244 -8.87 21.88 18.05
N ALA A 245 -8.50 20.60 18.17
CA ALA A 245 -7.65 19.94 17.19
C ALA A 245 -8.36 19.82 15.83
N ALA A 246 -9.66 19.50 15.82
CA ALA A 246 -10.46 19.44 14.60
C ALA A 246 -10.57 20.81 13.92
N ARG A 247 -10.80 21.89 14.68
CA ARG A 247 -10.81 23.26 14.11
C ARG A 247 -9.48 23.62 13.44
N LEU A 248 -8.36 23.30 14.07
CA LEU A 248 -7.03 23.53 13.50
C LEU A 248 -6.82 22.74 12.21
N GLN A 249 -7.25 21.47 12.18
CA GLN A 249 -7.14 20.63 10.99
C GLN A 249 -8.00 21.14 9.84
N ILE A 250 -9.21 21.67 10.08
CA ILE A 250 -10.03 22.32 9.03
C ILE A 250 -9.28 23.47 8.38
N SER A 251 -8.67 24.35 9.19
CA SER A 251 -7.83 25.45 8.66
C SER A 251 -6.62 24.92 7.88
N MET A 252 -6.02 23.81 8.32
CA MET A 252 -4.93 23.16 7.59
C MET A 252 -5.39 22.57 6.26
N CYS A 253 -6.55 21.92 6.20
CA CYS A 253 -7.14 21.40 4.95
C CYS A 253 -7.33 22.53 3.94
N GLN A 254 -7.94 23.65 4.35
CA GLN A 254 -8.16 24.81 3.48
C GLN A 254 -6.84 25.39 2.94
N LYS A 255 -5.85 25.53 3.82
CA LYS A 255 -4.52 26.02 3.44
C LYS A 255 -3.85 25.09 2.41
N LYS A 256 -3.80 23.78 2.70
CA LYS A 256 -3.17 22.79 1.82
C LYS A 256 -3.90 22.65 0.49
N ALA A 257 -5.24 22.70 0.48
CA ALA A 257 -6.04 22.69 -0.74
C ALA A 257 -5.69 23.88 -1.64
N LYS A 258 -5.58 25.08 -1.06
CA LYS A 258 -5.17 26.28 -1.81
C LYS A 258 -3.75 26.14 -2.38
N GLU A 259 -2.80 25.68 -1.57
CA GLU A 259 -1.41 25.45 -2.01
C GLU A 259 -1.32 24.39 -3.12
N HIS A 260 -2.13 23.34 -3.04
CA HIS A 260 -2.22 22.29 -4.05
C HIS A 260 -2.76 22.85 -5.37
N ASN A 261 -3.89 23.55 -5.33
CA ASN A 261 -4.50 24.16 -6.51
C ASN A 261 -3.58 25.20 -7.17
N GLU A 262 -2.85 25.99 -6.39
CA GLU A 262 -1.85 26.93 -6.92
C GLU A 262 -0.63 26.22 -7.53
N ARG A 263 -0.21 25.09 -6.97
CA ARG A 263 0.84 24.24 -7.55
C ARG A 263 0.37 23.67 -8.88
N ASP A 264 -0.81 23.07 -8.92
CA ASP A 264 -1.37 22.46 -10.12
C ASP A 264 -1.56 23.50 -11.22
N ARG A 265 -2.13 24.67 -10.89
CA ARG A 265 -2.28 25.77 -11.85
C ARG A 265 -0.95 26.18 -12.48
N ARG A 266 0.14 26.23 -11.69
CA ARG A 266 1.49 26.54 -12.21
C ARG A 266 2.02 25.42 -13.09
N ILE A 267 1.81 24.16 -12.71
CA ILE A 267 2.22 22.99 -13.50
C ILE A 267 1.49 23.02 -14.86
N TYR A 268 0.16 23.17 -14.88
CA TYR A 268 -0.62 23.25 -16.11
C TYR A 268 -0.24 24.45 -16.98
N ALA A 269 -0.01 25.63 -16.39
CA ALA A 269 0.44 26.80 -17.13
C ALA A 269 1.81 26.59 -17.80
N ASN A 270 2.74 25.93 -17.11
CA ASN A 270 4.06 25.60 -17.65
C ASN A 270 3.97 24.51 -18.74
N MET A 271 3.12 23.49 -18.56
CA MET A 271 2.85 22.49 -19.60
C MET A 271 2.29 23.14 -20.86
N PHE A 272 1.29 24.03 -20.72
CA PHE A 272 0.68 24.73 -21.86
C PHE A 272 1.70 25.57 -22.65
N LYS A 273 2.57 26.31 -21.95
CA LYS A 273 3.67 27.06 -22.60
C LYS A 273 4.62 26.15 -23.36
N LYS A 274 5.03 25.03 -22.75
CA LYS A 274 5.95 24.08 -23.36
C LYS A 274 5.37 23.45 -24.63
N PHE A 275 4.07 23.11 -24.63
CA PHE A 275 3.40 22.58 -25.82
C PHE A 275 3.27 23.65 -26.91
N ALA A 276 2.92 24.89 -26.55
CA ALA A 276 2.86 26.00 -27.50
C ALA A 276 4.23 26.29 -28.16
N GLU A 277 5.33 26.21 -27.38
CA GLU A 277 6.70 26.35 -27.90
C GLU A 277 7.09 25.20 -28.84
N GLN A 278 6.63 23.97 -28.57
CA GLN A 278 6.86 22.82 -29.45
C GLN A 278 6.09 22.95 -30.76
N ASP A 279 4.82 23.35 -30.72
CA ASP A 279 4.01 23.59 -31.91
C ASP A 279 4.59 24.71 -32.77
N ALA A 280 5.07 25.79 -32.14
CA ALA A 280 5.73 26.89 -32.85
C ALA A 280 7.02 26.44 -33.56
N LYS A 281 7.86 25.64 -32.88
CA LYS A 281 9.07 25.07 -33.49
C LYS A 281 8.75 24.11 -34.64
N ALA A 282 7.74 23.25 -34.48
CA ALA A 282 7.31 22.35 -35.55
C ALA A 282 6.80 23.10 -36.80
N GLN A 283 6.08 24.21 -36.59
CA GLN A 283 5.65 25.08 -37.69
C GLN A 283 6.83 25.77 -38.37
N GLU A 284 7.80 26.27 -37.60
CA GLU A 284 9.02 26.89 -38.13
C GLU A 284 9.86 25.89 -38.93
N ASP A 285 10.07 24.68 -38.42
CA ASP A 285 10.77 23.60 -39.11
C ASP A 285 10.05 23.21 -40.43
N THR A 286 8.71 23.20 -40.43
CA THR A 286 7.91 22.92 -41.62
C THR A 286 8.04 24.04 -42.66
N LEU A 287 8.03 25.29 -42.21
CA LEU A 287 8.23 26.48 -43.06
C LEU A 287 9.64 26.52 -43.67
N GLU A 288 10.67 26.19 -42.90
CA GLU A 288 12.04 26.06 -43.38
C GLU A 288 12.17 24.93 -44.41
N ALA A 289 11.60 23.76 -44.14
CA ALA A 289 11.59 22.65 -45.09
C ALA A 289 10.94 23.06 -46.42
N THR A 290 9.80 23.75 -46.36
CA THR A 290 9.08 24.24 -47.55
C THR A 290 9.90 25.29 -48.32
N ARG A 291 10.63 26.18 -47.62
CA ARG A 291 11.53 27.16 -48.27
C ARG A 291 12.70 26.48 -48.97
N ARG A 292 13.39 25.55 -48.30
CA ARG A 292 14.49 24.77 -48.88
C ARG A 292 14.05 23.99 -50.12
N GLU A 293 12.84 23.44 -50.12
CA GLU A 293 12.29 22.74 -51.29
C GLU A 293 12.02 23.69 -52.48
N LYS A 294 11.55 24.91 -52.22
CA LYS A 294 11.37 25.94 -53.25
C LYS A 294 12.69 26.41 -53.85
N ASP A 295 13.70 26.65 -53.02
CA ASP A 295 15.04 27.06 -53.48
C ASP A 295 15.71 25.95 -54.31
N PHE A 296 15.56 24.69 -53.89
CA PHE A 296 16.03 23.55 -54.66
C PHE A 296 15.33 23.43 -56.03
N ARG A 297 14.02 23.65 -56.10
CA ARG A 297 13.26 23.71 -57.37
C ARG A 297 13.70 24.88 -58.25
N ALA A 298 14.00 26.04 -57.68
CA ALA A 298 14.48 27.20 -58.42
C ALA A 298 15.87 26.96 -59.03
N HIS A 299 16.77 26.29 -58.31
CA HIS A 299 18.09 25.93 -58.84
C HIS A 299 18.06 24.81 -59.89
N GLN A 300 17.11 23.87 -59.83
CA GLN A 300 16.87 22.93 -60.94
C GLN A 300 16.25 23.60 -62.18
N GLY A 301 15.64 24.79 -62.04
CA GLY A 301 15.10 25.58 -63.15
C GLY A 301 16.17 26.24 -64.05
N SER A 302 17.45 26.23 -63.64
CA SER A 302 18.56 26.84 -64.40
C SER A 302 19.39 25.84 -65.23
N PHE A 303 19.08 24.53 -65.18
CA PHE A 303 19.60 23.56 -66.14
C PHE A 303 18.45 23.06 -67.01
N GLY A 304 18.55 23.39 -68.30
CA GLY A 304 17.42 23.41 -69.24
C GLY A 304 16.66 22.10 -69.39
N SER A 305 15.37 22.25 -69.72
CA SER A 305 14.61 21.61 -70.81
C SER A 305 14.91 20.15 -71.23
N ARG A 306 15.51 19.31 -70.39
CA ARG A 306 15.82 17.90 -70.68
C ARG A 306 15.75 17.05 -69.42
N GLY A 307 14.63 17.12 -68.71
CA GLY A 307 14.39 16.25 -67.54
C GLY A 307 12.92 16.10 -67.14
N ARG A 308 11.98 16.63 -67.93
CA ARG A 308 10.55 16.70 -67.56
C ARG A 308 9.81 15.36 -67.54
N ALA A 309 10.46 14.24 -67.85
CA ALA A 309 9.81 12.93 -67.96
C ALA A 309 10.14 11.94 -66.82
N ARG A 310 10.97 12.29 -65.83
CA ARG A 310 11.34 11.36 -64.72
C ARG A 310 10.90 11.78 -63.31
N GLN A 311 10.44 13.02 -63.12
CA GLN A 311 10.03 13.52 -61.80
C GLN A 311 8.53 13.32 -61.49
N GLU A 312 7.70 13.00 -62.48
CA GLU A 312 6.26 12.80 -62.30
C GLU A 312 5.91 11.42 -61.69
N GLU A 313 6.82 10.44 -61.75
CA GLU A 313 6.63 9.12 -61.12
C GLU A 313 6.99 9.11 -59.62
N ALA A 314 7.93 9.94 -59.17
CA ALA A 314 8.33 9.99 -57.76
C ALA A 314 7.28 10.67 -56.86
N SER A 315 6.61 11.71 -57.36
CA SER A 315 5.56 12.43 -56.62
C SER A 315 4.31 11.57 -56.40
N LYS A 316 4.01 10.62 -57.30
CA LYS A 316 2.92 9.64 -57.12
C LYS A 316 3.26 8.54 -56.09
N ALA A 317 4.54 8.25 -55.86
CA ALA A 317 4.96 7.27 -54.86
C ALA A 317 4.94 7.84 -53.42
N VAL A 318 5.16 9.15 -53.24
CA VAL A 318 5.13 9.81 -51.93
C VAL A 318 3.70 10.04 -51.43
N SER A 319 2.77 10.48 -52.29
CA SER A 319 1.34 10.63 -51.92
C SER A 319 0.66 9.32 -51.52
N LYS A 320 1.16 8.16 -51.95
CA LYS A 320 0.59 6.86 -51.57
C LYS A 320 1.02 6.40 -50.17
N LYS A 321 2.23 6.78 -49.73
CA LYS A 321 2.74 6.47 -48.38
C LYS A 321 2.14 7.34 -47.28
N THR A 322 1.72 8.58 -47.59
CA THR A 322 1.07 9.46 -46.61
C THR A 322 -0.40 9.12 -46.36
N LEU A 323 -1.09 8.49 -47.32
CA LEU A 323 -2.48 8.04 -47.15
C LEU A 323 -2.58 6.72 -46.34
N GLU A 324 -1.57 5.85 -46.38
CA GLU A 324 -1.51 4.61 -45.59
C GLU A 324 -1.05 4.84 -44.12
N GLY A 325 -0.40 5.97 -43.82
CA GLY A 325 0.03 6.32 -42.46
C GLY A 325 -1.04 7.02 -41.61
N VAL A 326 -2.06 7.62 -42.24
CA VAL A 326 -3.12 8.38 -41.53
C VAL A 326 -4.28 7.49 -41.08
N THR A 327 -4.33 6.23 -41.51
CA THR A 327 -5.40 5.29 -41.11
C THR A 327 -5.14 4.57 -39.78
N ASN A 328 -4.00 4.76 -39.11
CA ASN A 328 -3.63 3.97 -37.91
C ASN A 328 -3.50 4.71 -36.57
N GLU A 329 -3.95 5.97 -36.47
CA GLU A 329 -3.93 6.73 -35.19
C GLU A 329 -5.32 7.17 -34.70
N LYS A 330 -6.39 6.47 -35.11
CA LYS A 330 -7.70 6.57 -34.44
C LYS A 330 -8.02 5.27 -33.73
N GLU A 331 -7.42 5.06 -32.57
CA GLU A 331 -7.98 4.30 -31.46
C GLU A 331 -6.98 4.35 -30.28
N ILE A 332 -7.27 5.18 -29.28
CA ILE A 332 -7.15 4.92 -27.84
C ILE A 332 -7.79 6.14 -27.17
N GLY A 333 -9.01 5.94 -26.66
CA GLY A 333 -9.86 6.97 -26.09
C GLY A 333 -9.37 7.46 -24.73
N SER A 334 -9.54 8.75 -24.50
CA SER A 334 -9.65 9.36 -23.18
C SER A 334 -11.11 9.29 -22.70
N PRO A 335 -11.44 8.74 -21.52
CA PRO A 335 -12.76 8.89 -20.94
C PRO A 335 -12.80 10.15 -20.06
N SER A 336 -13.64 11.12 -20.42
CA SER A 336 -14.10 12.17 -19.52
C SER A 336 -15.50 11.85 -19.00
N MET A 337 -15.65 11.93 -17.69
CA MET A 337 -16.92 12.01 -16.96
C MET A 337 -17.76 13.18 -17.47
N ASP A 338 -19.03 12.92 -17.82
CA ASP A 338 -20.22 13.33 -17.06
C ASP A 338 -21.48 13.39 -17.95
N GLU A 339 -22.62 13.18 -17.27
CA GLU A 339 -24.02 13.34 -17.70
C GLU A 339 -24.73 12.14 -18.35
N GLN A 340 -25.37 11.31 -17.53
CA GLN A 340 -26.75 10.87 -17.79
C GLN A 340 -27.56 10.78 -16.50
N LYS A 341 -28.56 11.68 -16.41
CA LYS A 341 -29.75 11.54 -15.56
C LYS A 341 -30.84 10.81 -16.36
N ALA A 342 -31.48 9.86 -15.69
CA ALA A 342 -32.91 9.53 -15.70
C ALA A 342 -33.57 8.81 -16.90
N GLU A 343 -34.63 8.08 -16.53
CA GLU A 343 -35.63 7.29 -17.31
C GLU A 343 -35.15 5.88 -17.73
N GLY A 344 -35.84 4.76 -17.48
CA GLY A 344 -37.19 4.46 -16.99
C GLY A 344 -37.81 3.34 -17.85
N HIS A 345 -38.27 2.25 -17.21
CA HIS A 345 -39.02 1.08 -17.77
C HIS A 345 -38.24 0.13 -18.69
N VAL A 346 -38.34 -1.21 -18.57
CA VAL A 346 -39.45 -2.13 -18.20
C VAL A 346 -38.95 -3.26 -17.32
#